data_AF-A0A3D2Q1R9-F1
#
_entry.id   AF-A0A3D2Q1R9-F1
#
_cell.length_a   1.000
_cell.length_b   1.000
_cell.length_c   1.000
_cell.angle_alpha   90.00
_cell.angle_beta   90.00
_cell.angle_gamma   90.00
#
_symmetry.space_group_name_H-M   'P 1'
#
loop_
_entity.id
_entity.type
_entity.pdbx_description
1 polymer ?
#
loop_
_entity_poly.entity_id
_entity_poly.type
_entity_poly.pdbx_seq_one_letter_code
_entity_poly.pdbx_strand_id
1 'polypeptide(L)' 'KNTVNSMQSGILYGFVGQVDEIVRRIKKELGENPFVLATGGLAELMARESSTINEIDPLLTLKGLQIIYERNEKCGRQS' A
#
# COMPACT_ATOMS: atom_id res chain seq x y z
N LYS A 1 -26.03 -1.47 -15.97
CA LYS A 1 -25.01 -0.45 -16.32
C LYS A 1 -25.67 0.91 -16.28
N ASN A 2 -25.47 1.68 -15.21
CA ASN A 2 -25.96 3.07 -15.08
C ASN A 2 -24.74 4.00 -15.00
N THR A 3 -24.94 5.31 -15.19
CA THR A 3 -23.86 6.31 -15.21
C THR A 3 -23.02 6.31 -13.93
N VAL A 4 -23.65 6.09 -12.77
CA VAL A 4 -22.96 6.02 -11.48
C VAL A 4 -21.97 4.86 -11.45
N ASN A 5 -22.39 3.65 -11.81
CA ASN A 5 -21.51 2.49 -11.84
C ASN A 5 -20.39 2.63 -12.87
N SER A 6 -20.66 3.29 -14.01
CA SER A 6 -19.63 3.59 -15.02
C SER A 6 -18.56 4.55 -14.47
N MET A 7 -18.96 5.60 -13.75
CA MET A 7 -18.02 6.52 -13.10
C MET A 7 -17.20 5.82 -12.01
N GLN A 8 -17.85 5.03 -11.15
CA GLN A 8 -17.17 4.27 -10.09
C GLN A 8 -16.14 3.29 -10.67
N SER A 9 -16.49 2.58 -11.75
CA SER A 9 -15.58 1.67 -12.44
C SER A 9 -14.40 2.44 -13.03
N GLY A 10 -14.64 3.57 -13.69
CA GLY A 10 -13.58 4.40 -14.27
C GLY A 10 -12.59 4.91 -13.23
N ILE A 11 -13.07 5.36 -12.08
CA ILE A 11 -12.21 5.78 -10.96
C ILE A 11 -11.41 4.59 -10.44
N LEU A 12 -12.05 3.46 -10.14
CA LEU A 12 -11.37 2.28 -9.59
C LEU A 12 -10.26 1.78 -10.52
N TYR A 13 -10.59 1.46 -11.77
CA TYR A 13 -9.60 0.92 -12.72
C TYR A 13 -8.55 1.96 -13.11
N GLY A 14 -8.91 3.24 -13.16
CA GLY A 14 -7.96 4.33 -13.41
C GLY A 14 -6.91 4.44 -12.31
N PHE A 15 -7.33 4.40 -11.03
CA PHE A 15 -6.41 4.42 -9.91
C PHE A 15 -5.55 3.15 -9.83
N VAL A 16 -6.14 1.97 -10.02
CA VAL A 16 -5.40 0.71 -10.03
C VAL A 16 -4.31 0.71 -11.11
N GLY A 17 -4.66 1.12 -12.34
CA GLY A 17 -3.68 1.23 -13.42
C GLY A 17 -2.58 2.26 -13.14
N GLN A 18 -2.94 3.39 -12.50
CA GLN A 18 -1.96 4.39 -12.08
C GLN A 18 -0.97 3.83 -11.05
N VAL A 19 -1.47 3.15 -10.01
CA VAL A 19 -0.63 2.54 -8.98
C VAL A 19 0.29 1.49 -9.59
N ASP A 20 -0.24 0.58 -10.40
CA ASP A 20 0.55 -0.47 -11.05
C ASP A 20 1.66 0.09 -11.94
N GLU A 21 1.37 1.13 -12.73
CA GLU A 21 2.36 1.74 -13.59
C GLU A 21 3.47 2.44 -12.80
N ILE A 22 3.12 3.14 -11.71
CA ILE A 22 4.10 3.78 -10.83
C ILE A 22 5.00 2.72 -10.19
N VAL A 23 4.41 1.67 -9.62
CA VAL A 23 5.17 0.57 -9.01
C VAL A 23 6.09 -0.09 -10.03
N ARG A 24 5.59 -0.38 -11.23
CA ARG A 24 6.39 -0.97 -12.31
C ARG A 24 7.58 -0.09 -12.71
N ARG A 25 7.40 1.23 -12.77
CA ARG A 25 8.49 2.18 -13.04
C ARG A 25 9.55 2.17 -11.94
N ILE A 26 9.11 2.18 -10.68
CA ILE A 26 10.01 2.10 -9.52
C ILE A 26 10.83 0.80 -9.55
N LYS A 27 10.17 -0.35 -9.78
CA LYS A 27 10.85 -1.65 -9.93
C LYS A 27 11.90 -1.62 -11.05
N LYS A 28 11.55 -1.02 -12.19
CA LYS A 28 12.47 -0.88 -13.33
C LYS A 28 13.68 0.01 -12.99
N GLU A 29 13.48 1.09 -12.26
CA GLU A 29 14.55 2.01 -11.85
C GLU A 29 15.50 1.38 -10.83
N LEU A 30 14.95 0.62 -9.87
CA LEU A 30 15.73 -0.14 -8.89
C LEU A 30 16.51 -1.30 -9.54
N GLY A 31 16.03 -1.84 -10.66
CA GLY A 31 16.59 -3.06 -11.26
C GLY A 31 16.28 -4.33 -10.46
N GLU A 32 15.37 -4.24 -9.48
CA GLU A 32 14.97 -5.31 -8.58
C GLU A 32 13.45 -5.52 -8.60
N ASN A 33 12.98 -6.62 -8.01
CA ASN A 33 11.56 -6.86 -7.79
C ASN A 33 11.23 -6.79 -6.29
N PRO A 34 11.19 -5.59 -5.69
CA PRO A 34 10.84 -5.41 -4.29
C PRO A 34 9.41 -5.91 -4.00
N PHE A 35 9.23 -6.37 -2.77
CA PHE A 35 7.93 -6.73 -2.23
C PHE A 35 7.07 -5.48 -2.02
N VAL A 36 5.84 -5.50 -2.56
CA VAL A 36 4.92 -4.37 -2.54
C VAL A 36 3.83 -4.63 -1.52
N LEU A 37 3.91 -3.93 -0.38
CA LEU A 37 2.94 -4.00 0.70
C LEU A 37 2.00 -2.78 0.63
N ALA A 38 0.69 -3.02 0.60
CA ALA A 38 -0.33 -1.97 0.62
C ALA A 38 -0.95 -1.81 2.02
N THR A 39 -1.36 -0.59 2.38
CA THR A 39 -2.05 -0.30 3.65
C THR A 39 -3.09 0.82 3.45
N GLY A 40 -3.93 1.05 4.46
CA GLY A 40 -5.01 2.04 4.42
C GLY A 40 -6.35 1.47 3.91
N GLY A 41 -7.42 2.24 4.09
CA GLY A 41 -8.81 1.75 3.92
C GLY A 41 -9.21 1.34 2.50
N LEU A 42 -8.47 1.79 1.48
CA LEU A 42 -8.73 1.41 0.07
C LEU A 42 -7.82 0.29 -0.43
N ALA A 43 -6.85 -0.18 0.39
CA ALA A 43 -5.88 -1.17 -0.04
C ALA A 43 -6.53 -2.50 -0.44
N GLU A 44 -7.53 -2.96 0.32
CA GLU A 44 -8.29 -4.18 0.00
C GLU A 44 -9.00 -4.12 -1.35
N LEU A 45 -9.58 -2.96 -1.67
CA LEU A 45 -10.27 -2.76 -2.94
C LEU A 45 -9.27 -2.74 -4.09
N MET A 46 -8.12 -2.09 -3.91
CA MET A 46 -7.08 -2.01 -4.94
C MET A 46 -6.37 -3.33 -5.18
N ALA A 47 -6.02 -4.08 -4.13
CA ALA A 47 -5.26 -5.33 -4.28
C ALA A 47 -6.04 -6.42 -5.01
N ARG A 48 -7.38 -6.35 -5.05
CA ARG A 48 -8.20 -7.28 -5.84
C ARG A 48 -7.98 -7.12 -7.35
N GLU A 49 -7.70 -5.89 -7.78
CA GLU A 49 -7.59 -5.54 -9.20
C GLU A 49 -6.13 -5.23 -9.62
N SER A 50 -5.25 -4.93 -8.66
CA SER A 50 -3.84 -4.62 -8.88
C SER A 50 -3.03 -5.89 -9.18
N SER A 51 -2.13 -5.77 -10.16
CA SER A 51 -1.19 -6.83 -10.52
C SER A 51 0.17 -6.71 -9.80
N THR A 52 0.41 -5.59 -9.11
CA THR A 52 1.72 -5.28 -8.53
C THR A 52 1.79 -5.40 -7.02
N ILE A 53 0.65 -5.34 -6.31
CA ILE A 53 0.57 -5.51 -4.86
C ILE A 53 0.76 -6.98 -4.48
N ASN A 54 1.64 -7.25 -3.51
CA ASN A 54 1.90 -8.59 -3.00
C ASN A 54 1.05 -8.93 -1.77
N GLU A 55 0.91 -7.99 -0.84
CA GLU A 55 0.17 -8.19 0.41
C GLU A 55 -0.46 -6.89 0.89
N ILE A 56 -1.45 -7.01 1.78
CA ILE A 56 -2.08 -5.89 2.47
C ILE A 56 -1.85 -6.03 3.97
N ASP A 57 -1.41 -4.96 4.61
CA ASP A 57 -1.33 -4.84 6.06
C ASP A 57 -2.10 -3.61 6.55
N PRO A 58 -3.36 -3.75 6.99
CA PRO A 58 -4.18 -2.62 7.46
C PRO A 58 -3.63 -1.94 8.71
N LEU A 59 -2.81 -2.64 9.50
CA LEU A 59 -2.28 -2.16 10.78
C LEU A 59 -0.81 -1.72 10.69
N LEU A 60 -0.25 -1.63 9.48
CA LEU A 60 1.16 -1.32 9.24
C LEU A 60 1.63 -0.09 10.03
N THR A 61 0.83 0.99 10.01
CA THR A 61 1.13 2.22 10.75
C THR A 61 1.13 2.01 12.26
N LEU A 62 0.16 1.26 12.80
CA LEU A 62 0.06 0.99 14.24
C LEU A 62 1.21 0.10 14.73
N LYS A 63 1.60 -0.91 13.93
CA LYS A 63 2.79 -1.72 14.19
C LYS A 63 4.05 -0.85 14.22
N GLY A 64 4.18 0.08 13.27
CA GLY A 64 5.29 1.05 13.23
C GLY A 64 5.35 1.92 14.49
N LEU A 65 4.21 2.45 14.93
CA LEU A 65 4.13 3.24 16.16
C LEU A 65 4.51 2.43 17.40
N GLN A 66 4.06 1.17 17.50
CA GLN A 66 4.45 0.27 18.58
C GLN A 66 5.97 0.06 18.62
N ILE A 67 6.60 -0.23 17.48
CA ILE A 67 8.06 -0.43 17.38
C ILE A 67 8.82 0.81 17.84
N ILE A 68 8.36 2.00 17.42
CA ILE A 68 8.99 3.28 17.82
C ILE A 68 8.86 3.49 19.33
N TYR A 69 7.67 3.24 19.90
CA TYR A 69 7.44 3.36 21.33
C TYR A 69 8.35 2.42 22.15
N GLU A 70 8.42 1.14 21.78
CA GLU A 70 9.27 0.15 22.44
C GLU A 70 10.77 0.50 22.36
N ARG A 71 11.21 1.06 21.22
CA ARG A 71 12.59 1.52 21.05
C ARG A 71 12.92 2.68 21.99
N ASN A 72 11.99 3.61 22.16
CA ASN A 72 12.18 4.76 23.04
C ASN A 72 12.12 4.38 24.52
N GLU A 73 11.25 3.45 24.92
CA GLU A 73 11.21 2.90 26.28
C GLU A 73 12.52 2.19 26.67
N LYS A 74 13.10 1.40 25.75
CA LYS A 74 14.38 0.71 25.98
C LYS A 74 15.56 1.67 26.08
N CYS A 75 15.53 2.77 25.33
CA CYS A 75 16.58 3.80 25.35
C CYS A 75 16.46 4.73 26.59
N GLY A 76 15.25 4.93 27.12
CA GLY A 76 15.00 5.74 28.31
C GLY A 76 15.29 5.06 29.66
N ARG A 77 15.40 3.73 29.70
CA ARG A 77 15.76 2.96 30.93
C ARG A 77 17.25 2.68 31.09
N GLN A 78 18.10 3.12 30.16
CA GLN A 78 19.56 2.96 30.23
C GLN A 78 20.30 4.22 30.73
N SER A 79 19.57 5.21 31.26
CA SER A 79 20.12 6.42 31.90
C SER A 79 19.85 6.42 33.40
#